data_AF-A0A971AKG7-F1
#
_entry.id   AF-A0A971AKG7-F1
#
_cell.length_a   1.000
_cell.length_b   1.000
_cell.length_c   1.000
_cell.angle_alpha   90.00
_cell.angle_beta   90.00
_cell.angle_gamma   90.00
#
_symmetry.space_group_name_H-M   'P 1'
#
loop_
_entity.id
_entity.type
_entity.pdbx_description
1 polymer ?
#
loop_
_entity_poly.entity_id
_entity_poly.type
_entity_poly.pdbx_seq_one_letter_code
_entity_poly.pdbx_strand_id
1 'polypeptide(L)'
;MSTTTTRICPACQKPATLEGATFCPYCGQSLSAPQHQPLPKGALDAITKASQAKNPKAKLDILTNAEKEYPDCLEIAEELLFLGRLHERDAKNADYSVIKCYLYQLYLTPEDFSNAKAEAMRTEFFSHPQLERCLALAADAGTFTKRYLTRLAGEFIDLFLRGSNVYMRSIFGFTMDSKAPQLLAAPANHILLNIHSDLALPQDQRHTLYAAFYNAFDRQMSGETSWLDELLSKDGYPIPQKS
;
A
#
# COMPACT_ATOMS: atom_id res chain seq x y z
N MET A 1 -0.57 -40.85 -26.75
CA MET A 1 0.20 -39.65 -27.13
C MET A 1 0.03 -38.65 -25.99
N SER A 2 1.03 -38.54 -25.11
CA SER A 2 0.97 -37.63 -23.97
C SER A 2 1.31 -36.22 -24.44
N THR A 3 0.37 -35.28 -24.33
CA THR A 3 0.57 -33.87 -24.62
C THR A 3 1.37 -33.21 -23.49
N THR A 4 2.66 -33.03 -23.69
CA THR A 4 3.53 -32.29 -22.77
C THR A 4 3.14 -30.80 -22.78
N THR A 5 2.55 -30.30 -21.70
CA THR A 5 2.20 -28.88 -21.57
C THR A 5 3.38 -28.14 -20.92
N THR A 6 4.11 -27.35 -21.69
CA THR A 6 5.17 -26.47 -21.19
C THR A 6 4.52 -25.26 -20.50
N ARG A 7 4.88 -24.98 -19.24
CA ARG A 7 4.45 -23.77 -18.51
C ARG A 7 5.66 -22.93 -18.11
N ILE A 8 5.50 -21.62 -18.04
CA ILE A 8 6.55 -20.70 -17.57
C ILE A 8 6.36 -20.50 -16.07
N CYS A 9 7.43 -20.65 -15.28
CA CYS A 9 7.39 -20.38 -13.84
C CYS A 9 7.18 -18.88 -13.59
N PRO A 10 6.19 -18.46 -12.79
CA PRO A 10 5.92 -17.03 -12.56
C PRO A 10 7.05 -16.33 -11.78
N ALA A 11 7.86 -17.06 -11.01
CA ALA A 11 8.93 -16.47 -10.20
C ALA A 11 10.25 -16.31 -10.96
N CYS A 12 10.70 -17.35 -11.69
CA CYS A 12 12.00 -17.31 -12.37
C CYS A 12 11.90 -17.15 -13.89
N GLN A 13 10.68 -17.11 -14.44
CA GLN A 13 10.37 -16.97 -15.86
C GLN A 13 11.02 -18.02 -16.78
N LYS A 14 11.58 -19.09 -16.22
CA LYS A 14 12.13 -20.20 -17.00
C LYS A 14 11.02 -21.13 -17.47
N PRO A 15 11.09 -21.64 -18.72
CA PRO A 15 10.19 -22.67 -19.21
C PRO A 15 10.42 -23.95 -18.41
N ALA A 16 9.37 -24.40 -17.74
CA ALA A 16 9.37 -25.65 -17.01
C ALA A 16 8.53 -26.66 -17.82
N THR A 17 9.19 -27.71 -18.29
CA THR A 17 8.56 -28.88 -18.90
C THR A 17 8.05 -29.75 -17.75
N LEU A 18 6.72 -29.84 -17.58
CA LEU A 18 6.14 -30.40 -16.36
C LEU A 18 5.09 -31.46 -16.71
N GLU A 19 5.45 -32.74 -16.61
CA GLU A 19 4.47 -33.78 -16.32
C GLU A 19 4.35 -33.89 -14.79
N GLY A 20 3.23 -33.45 -14.23
CA GLY A 20 2.86 -33.72 -12.83
C GLY A 20 3.65 -33.00 -11.72
N ALA A 21 4.58 -32.09 -12.04
CA ALA A 21 5.41 -31.43 -11.04
C ALA A 21 4.72 -30.20 -10.37
N THR A 22 4.56 -30.28 -9.05
CA THR A 22 3.96 -29.25 -8.18
C THR A 22 4.90 -28.06 -7.91
N PHE A 23 6.21 -28.25 -8.07
CA PHE A 23 7.24 -27.25 -7.78
C PHE A 23 8.17 -27.03 -8.98
N CYS A 24 8.65 -25.81 -9.14
CA CYS A 24 9.58 -25.43 -10.19
C CYS A 24 10.95 -26.08 -9.95
N PRO A 25 11.51 -26.84 -10.90
CA PRO A 25 12.79 -27.53 -10.70
C PRO A 25 13.99 -26.57 -10.64
N TYR A 26 13.83 -25.32 -11.06
CA TYR A 26 14.92 -24.34 -11.12
C TYR A 26 15.01 -23.43 -9.90
N CYS A 27 13.88 -23.08 -9.28
CA CYS A 27 13.85 -22.15 -8.15
C CYS A 27 13.07 -22.66 -6.94
N GLY A 28 12.50 -23.87 -7.00
CA GLY A 28 11.71 -24.45 -5.91
C GLY A 28 10.32 -23.84 -5.70
N GLN A 29 9.94 -22.81 -6.45
CA GLN A 29 8.64 -22.14 -6.30
C GLN A 29 7.49 -23.08 -6.65
N SER A 30 6.42 -23.06 -5.85
CA SER A 30 5.17 -23.76 -6.19
C SER A 30 4.62 -23.28 -7.54
N LEU A 31 4.25 -24.24 -8.39
CA LEU A 31 3.66 -24.01 -9.72
C LEU A 31 2.14 -24.14 -9.69
N SER A 32 1.58 -24.53 -8.55
CA SER A 32 0.16 -24.40 -8.28
C SER A 32 -0.17 -22.93 -8.17
N ALA A 33 -0.91 -22.39 -9.14
CA ALA A 33 -1.52 -21.07 -8.97
C ALA A 33 -2.31 -21.11 -7.66
N PRO A 34 -2.12 -20.15 -6.73
CA PRO A 34 -3.04 -20.00 -5.62
C PRO A 34 -4.42 -19.86 -6.24
N GLN A 35 -5.31 -20.81 -5.96
CA GLN A 35 -6.70 -20.71 -6.36
C GLN A 35 -7.28 -19.51 -5.59
N HIS A 36 -7.26 -18.33 -6.19
CA HIS A 36 -8.13 -17.24 -5.75
C HIS A 36 -9.54 -17.79 -5.91
N GLN A 37 -10.16 -18.17 -4.79
CA GLN A 37 -11.60 -18.41 -4.81
C GLN A 37 -12.24 -17.13 -5.31
N PRO A 38 -13.12 -17.20 -6.32
CA PRO A 38 -13.77 -16.00 -6.83
C PRO A 38 -14.53 -15.33 -5.68
N LEU A 39 -14.32 -14.02 -5.52
CA LEU A 39 -14.95 -13.22 -4.49
C LEU A 39 -16.47 -13.47 -4.49
N PRO A 40 -17.08 -13.88 -3.34
CA PRO A 40 -18.51 -14.10 -3.28
C PRO A 40 -19.29 -12.87 -3.76
N LYS A 41 -20.33 -13.07 -4.58
CA LYS A 41 -21.09 -11.97 -5.17
C LYS A 41 -21.61 -10.99 -4.10
N GLY A 42 -22.11 -11.49 -2.97
CA GLY A 42 -22.58 -10.64 -1.87
C GLY A 42 -21.46 -9.81 -1.23
N ALA A 43 -20.25 -10.35 -1.12
CA ALA A 43 -19.08 -9.60 -0.65
C ALA A 43 -18.69 -8.48 -1.64
N LEU A 44 -18.69 -8.78 -2.95
CA LEU A 44 -18.44 -7.77 -3.98
C LEU A 44 -19.49 -6.66 -3.98
N ASP A 45 -20.77 -7.01 -3.82
CA ASP A 45 -21.87 -6.05 -3.73
C ASP A 45 -21.71 -5.16 -2.49
N ALA A 46 -21.30 -5.72 -1.34
CA ALA A 46 -21.04 -4.95 -0.13
C ALA A 46 -19.86 -3.97 -0.29
N ILE A 47 -18.74 -4.43 -0.87
CA ILE A 47 -17.57 -3.56 -1.16
C ILE A 47 -17.96 -2.43 -2.12
N THR A 48 -18.75 -2.75 -3.15
CA THR A 48 -19.23 -1.75 -4.13
C THR A 48 -20.15 -0.72 -3.47
N LYS A 49 -21.07 -1.16 -2.61
CA LYS A 49 -21.94 -0.24 -1.84
C LYS A 49 -21.12 0.63 -0.87
N ALA A 50 -20.12 0.03 -0.22
CA ALA A 50 -19.22 0.71 0.70
C ALA A 50 -18.38 1.80 0.01
N SER A 51 -17.91 1.56 -1.22
CA SER A 51 -17.12 2.56 -1.99
C SER A 51 -17.95 3.74 -2.46
N GLN A 52 -19.26 3.55 -2.67
CA GLN A 52 -20.20 4.61 -3.04
C GLN A 52 -20.71 5.43 -1.83
N ALA A 53 -20.53 4.91 -0.61
CA ALA A 53 -20.98 5.59 0.60
C ALA A 53 -20.10 6.81 0.91
N LYS A 54 -20.71 8.00 0.95
CA LYS A 54 -20.01 9.25 1.30
C LYS A 54 -19.70 9.39 2.79
N ASN A 55 -20.46 8.69 3.64
CA ASN A 55 -20.33 8.77 5.09
C ASN A 55 -19.47 7.59 5.60
N PRO A 56 -18.32 7.85 6.27
CA PRO A 56 -17.49 6.80 6.84
C PRO A 56 -18.20 5.88 7.84
N LYS A 57 -19.20 6.37 8.58
CA LYS A 57 -20.02 5.53 9.49
C LYS A 57 -20.87 4.54 8.71
N ALA A 58 -21.52 4.99 7.63
CA ALA A 58 -22.29 4.11 6.76
C ALA A 58 -21.37 3.07 6.07
N LYS A 59 -20.14 3.47 5.68
CA LYS A 59 -19.13 2.54 5.17
C LYS A 59 -18.77 1.47 6.21
N LEU A 60 -18.57 1.86 7.47
CA LEU A 60 -18.31 0.92 8.58
C LEU A 60 -19.46 -0.06 8.75
N ASP A 61 -20.71 0.42 8.78
CA ASP A 61 -21.89 -0.42 8.99
C ASP A 61 -22.02 -1.48 7.87
N ILE A 62 -21.85 -1.08 6.61
CA ILE A 62 -21.90 -1.99 5.46
C ILE A 62 -20.81 -3.06 5.57
N LEU A 63 -19.56 -2.65 5.82
CA LEU A 63 -18.43 -3.57 5.85
C LEU A 63 -18.46 -4.50 7.06
N THR A 64 -18.86 -4.01 8.23
CA THR A 64 -18.98 -4.83 9.46
C THR A 64 -20.10 -5.88 9.32
N ASN A 65 -21.21 -5.52 8.66
CA ASN A 65 -22.27 -6.49 8.38
C ASN A 65 -21.81 -7.53 7.35
N ALA A 66 -21.08 -7.10 6.32
CA ALA A 66 -20.51 -8.00 5.33
C ALA A 66 -19.47 -8.95 5.95
N GLU A 67 -18.65 -8.48 6.90
CA GLU A 67 -17.68 -9.32 7.60
C GLU A 67 -18.35 -10.43 8.43
N LYS A 68 -19.52 -10.16 9.02
CA LYS A 68 -20.30 -11.19 9.73
C LYS A 68 -20.84 -12.27 8.78
N GLU A 69 -21.23 -11.88 7.58
CA GLU A 69 -21.78 -12.80 6.56
C GLU A 69 -20.66 -13.55 5.81
N TYR A 70 -19.50 -12.93 5.64
CA TYR A 70 -18.34 -13.44 4.90
C TYR A 70 -17.06 -13.33 5.75
N PRO A 71 -16.93 -14.09 6.86
CA PRO A 71 -15.83 -13.94 7.82
C PRO A 71 -14.46 -14.33 7.27
N ASP A 72 -14.40 -15.10 6.20
CA ASP A 72 -13.13 -15.53 5.58
C ASP A 72 -12.77 -14.71 4.33
N CYS A 73 -13.45 -13.58 4.11
CA CYS A 73 -13.24 -12.71 2.95
C CYS A 73 -12.14 -11.67 3.22
N LEU A 74 -10.97 -11.88 2.60
CA LEU A 74 -9.82 -10.97 2.70
C LEU A 74 -10.16 -9.55 2.24
N GLU A 75 -10.91 -9.41 1.14
CA GLU A 75 -11.23 -8.13 0.53
C GLU A 75 -12.11 -7.26 1.43
N ILE A 76 -13.03 -7.86 2.20
CA ILE A 76 -13.81 -7.13 3.22
C ILE A 76 -12.90 -6.72 4.38
N ALA A 77 -12.06 -7.63 4.87
CA ALA A 77 -11.13 -7.35 5.95
C ALA A 77 -10.15 -6.22 5.59
N GLU A 78 -9.68 -6.20 4.34
CA GLU A 78 -8.80 -5.15 3.81
C GLU A 78 -9.53 -3.80 3.70
N GLU A 79 -10.77 -3.76 3.22
CA GLU A 79 -11.54 -2.51 3.20
C GLU A 79 -11.82 -1.94 4.59
N LEU A 80 -12.03 -2.81 5.60
CA LEU A 80 -12.10 -2.40 7.01
C LEU A 80 -10.76 -1.85 7.52
N LEU A 81 -9.63 -2.47 7.13
CA LEU A 81 -8.29 -2.00 7.50
C LEU A 81 -8.03 -0.57 6.99
N PHE A 82 -8.39 -0.29 5.73
CA PHE A 82 -8.22 1.03 5.13
C PHE A 82 -9.24 2.06 5.64
N LEU A 83 -10.45 1.64 5.96
CA LEU A 83 -11.41 2.52 6.63
C LEU A 83 -10.86 3.00 7.98
N GLY A 84 -10.21 2.10 8.73
CA GLY A 84 -9.58 2.41 10.01
C GLY A 84 -10.51 3.20 10.93
N ARG A 85 -10.04 4.36 11.39
CA ARG A 85 -10.77 5.23 12.32
C ARG A 85 -11.52 6.37 11.64
N LEU A 86 -11.67 6.35 10.32
CA LEU A 86 -12.30 7.46 9.58
C LEU A 86 -13.76 7.71 10.00
N HIS A 87 -14.44 6.70 10.54
CA HIS A 87 -15.77 6.78 11.12
C HIS A 87 -15.86 7.63 12.41
N GLU A 88 -14.72 7.86 13.07
CA GLU A 88 -14.58 8.70 14.26
C GLU A 88 -14.37 10.18 13.91
N ARG A 89 -14.16 10.51 12.62
CA ARG A 89 -13.88 11.87 12.18
C ARG A 89 -14.98 12.84 12.60
N ASP A 90 -14.58 13.89 13.31
CA ASP A 90 -15.42 15.04 13.59
C ASP A 90 -15.36 16.02 12.42
N ALA A 91 -16.51 16.43 11.88
CA ALA A 91 -16.56 17.41 10.80
C ALA A 91 -16.11 18.82 11.23
N LYS A 92 -16.10 19.10 12.53
CA LYS A 92 -15.70 20.40 13.09
C LYS A 92 -14.21 20.51 13.40
N ASN A 93 -13.52 19.37 13.54
CA ASN A 93 -12.10 19.30 13.89
C ASN A 93 -11.35 18.49 12.85
N ALA A 94 -10.41 19.13 12.14
CA ALA A 94 -9.59 18.48 11.12
C ALA A 94 -8.48 17.63 11.77
N ASP A 95 -8.85 16.56 12.47
CA ASP A 95 -7.90 15.55 12.94
C ASP A 95 -7.66 14.53 11.83
N TYR A 96 -6.52 14.65 11.16
CA TYR A 96 -6.11 13.73 10.10
C TYR A 96 -5.55 12.40 10.64
N SER A 97 -5.27 12.29 11.94
CA SER A 97 -4.70 11.07 12.53
C SER A 97 -5.67 9.87 12.49
N VAL A 98 -6.95 10.11 12.20
CA VAL A 98 -7.96 9.07 11.99
C VAL A 98 -7.88 8.42 10.60
N ILE A 99 -7.15 9.04 9.66
CA ILE A 99 -6.96 8.52 8.30
C ILE A 99 -5.75 7.57 8.33
N LYS A 100 -5.94 6.30 7.95
CA LYS A 100 -4.89 5.26 8.06
C LYS A 100 -3.59 5.66 7.36
N CYS A 101 -3.67 6.26 6.17
CA CYS A 101 -2.47 6.66 5.42
C CYS A 101 -1.67 7.82 6.05
N TYR A 102 -2.24 8.53 7.04
CA TYR A 102 -1.54 9.58 7.79
C TYR A 102 -0.33 9.05 8.56
N LEU A 103 -0.17 7.73 8.70
CA LEU A 103 1.06 7.13 9.22
C LEU A 103 2.33 7.61 8.50
N TYR A 104 2.27 7.88 7.19
CA TYR A 104 3.41 8.43 6.44
C TYR A 104 3.75 9.88 6.79
N GLN A 105 2.87 10.62 7.47
CA GLN A 105 3.18 11.96 7.96
C GLN A 105 4.39 11.96 8.90
N LEU A 106 4.59 10.87 9.65
CA LEU A 106 5.78 10.68 10.49
C LEU A 106 7.08 10.90 9.72
N TYR A 107 7.13 10.51 8.44
CA TYR A 107 8.33 10.65 7.62
C TYR A 107 8.34 11.93 6.79
N LEU A 108 7.24 12.67 6.74
CA LEU A 108 7.16 13.95 6.05
C LEU A 108 7.52 15.12 6.98
N THR A 109 7.06 15.09 8.23
CA THR A 109 7.35 16.08 9.27
C THR A 109 7.61 15.41 10.63
N PRO A 110 8.70 14.63 10.77
CA PRO A 110 9.00 13.88 12.01
C PRO A 110 9.05 14.77 13.26
N GLU A 111 9.44 16.04 13.11
CA GLU A 111 9.53 17.04 14.17
C GLU A 111 8.18 17.41 14.82
N ASP A 112 7.05 17.14 14.16
CA ASP A 112 5.72 17.41 14.68
C ASP A 112 5.26 16.36 15.71
N PHE A 113 6.00 15.26 15.87
CA PHE A 113 5.59 14.12 16.67
C PHE A 113 6.49 13.93 17.90
N SER A 114 5.86 13.65 19.04
CA SER A 114 6.60 13.15 20.20
C SER A 114 7.14 11.76 19.93
N ASN A 115 8.22 11.37 20.61
CA ASN A 115 8.80 10.02 20.48
C ASN A 115 7.77 8.91 20.70
N ALA A 116 6.87 9.06 21.68
CA ALA A 116 5.83 8.08 21.96
C ALA A 116 4.81 7.96 20.82
N LYS A 117 4.44 9.09 20.19
CA LYS A 117 3.52 9.09 19.05
C LYS A 117 4.19 8.50 17.80
N ALA A 118 5.45 8.86 17.55
CA ALA A 118 6.24 8.31 16.47
C ALA A 118 6.36 6.77 16.58
N GLU A 119 6.63 6.26 17.78
CA GLU A 119 6.72 4.83 18.03
C GLU A 119 5.39 4.09 17.80
N ALA A 120 4.28 4.69 18.26
CA ALA A 120 2.96 4.15 18.00
C ALA A 120 2.64 4.09 16.49
N MET A 121 3.02 5.13 15.73
CA MET A 121 2.82 5.16 14.28
C MET A 121 3.70 4.13 13.55
N ARG A 122 4.96 3.95 13.95
CA ARG A 122 5.84 2.88 13.44
C ARG A 122 5.22 1.50 13.65
N THR A 123 4.78 1.24 14.88
CA THR A 123 4.15 -0.02 15.25
C THR A 123 2.91 -0.27 14.39
N GLU A 124 2.08 0.76 14.18
CA GLU A 124 0.82 0.63 13.46
C GLU A 124 0.97 0.26 11.96
N PHE A 125 2.13 0.54 11.34
CA PHE A 125 2.43 0.06 9.97
C PHE A 125 2.49 -1.47 9.87
N PHE A 126 2.85 -2.18 10.96
CA PHE A 126 3.13 -3.61 10.91
C PHE A 126 2.32 -4.42 11.92
N SER A 127 1.71 -3.77 12.91
CA SER A 127 0.87 -4.40 13.92
C SER A 127 -0.40 -3.59 14.16
N HIS A 128 -1.53 -4.23 13.89
CA HIS A 128 -2.87 -3.72 14.19
C HIS A 128 -3.83 -4.91 14.15
N PRO A 129 -4.85 -5.01 15.02
CA PRO A 129 -5.75 -6.17 15.03
C PRO A 129 -6.39 -6.49 13.66
N GLN A 130 -6.81 -5.45 12.93
CA GLN A 130 -7.35 -5.63 11.58
C GLN A 130 -6.28 -6.03 10.54
N LEU A 131 -5.03 -5.62 10.72
CA LEU A 131 -3.92 -6.03 9.83
C LEU A 131 -3.56 -7.50 10.09
N GLU A 132 -3.46 -7.90 11.35
CA GLU A 132 -3.23 -9.30 11.75
C GLU A 132 -4.30 -10.24 11.18
N ARG A 133 -5.56 -9.78 11.19
CA ARG A 133 -6.66 -10.49 10.53
C ARG A 133 -6.46 -10.63 9.02
N CYS A 134 -6.09 -9.56 8.33
CA CYS A 134 -5.80 -9.64 6.89
C CYS A 134 -4.64 -10.59 6.59
N LEU A 135 -3.58 -10.55 7.40
CA LEU A 135 -2.43 -11.45 7.26
C LEU A 135 -2.81 -12.92 7.48
N ALA A 136 -3.73 -13.20 8.40
CA ALA A 136 -4.24 -14.55 8.63
C ALA A 136 -5.11 -15.08 7.48
N LEU A 137 -5.82 -14.20 6.77
CA LEU A 137 -6.65 -14.55 5.61
C LEU A 137 -5.85 -14.59 4.29
N ALA A 138 -4.69 -13.93 4.23
CA ALA A 138 -3.88 -13.84 3.02
C ALA A 138 -3.18 -15.17 2.71
N ALA A 139 -3.26 -15.59 1.44
CA ALA A 139 -2.50 -16.76 0.96
C ALA A 139 -0.97 -16.59 1.05
N ASP A 140 -0.50 -15.35 0.91
CA ASP A 140 0.91 -14.97 1.08
C ASP A 140 0.99 -13.65 1.85
N ALA A 141 1.40 -13.73 3.11
CA ALA A 141 1.47 -12.59 4.02
C ALA A 141 2.48 -11.53 3.53
N GLY A 142 3.62 -11.93 2.97
CA GLY A 142 4.64 -10.99 2.49
C GLY A 142 4.15 -10.17 1.29
N THR A 143 3.44 -10.80 0.37
CA THR A 143 2.83 -10.17 -0.80
C THR A 143 1.67 -9.26 -0.37
N PHE A 144 0.85 -9.69 0.59
CA PHE A 144 -0.17 -8.84 1.18
C PHE A 144 0.44 -7.59 1.81
N THR A 145 1.46 -7.73 2.66
CA THR A 145 2.13 -6.60 3.33
C THR A 145 2.69 -5.59 2.33
N LYS A 146 3.35 -6.05 1.27
CA LYS A 146 3.85 -5.16 0.19
C LYS A 146 2.71 -4.39 -0.48
N ARG A 147 1.61 -5.07 -0.82
CA ARG A 147 0.42 -4.44 -1.42
C ARG A 147 -0.22 -3.42 -0.48
N TYR A 148 -0.41 -3.80 0.78
CA TYR A 148 -0.98 -2.97 1.83
C TYR A 148 -0.20 -1.67 2.02
N LEU A 149 1.12 -1.76 2.24
CA LEU A 149 1.97 -0.58 2.43
C LEU A 149 2.03 0.30 1.18
N THR A 150 2.00 -0.30 -0.01
CA THR A 150 1.97 0.43 -1.29
C THR A 150 0.65 1.19 -1.46
N ARG A 151 -0.49 0.55 -1.17
CA ARG A 151 -1.79 1.23 -1.22
C ARG A 151 -1.85 2.38 -0.19
N LEU A 152 -1.34 2.13 1.02
CA LEU A 152 -1.27 3.14 2.07
C LEU A 152 -0.43 4.37 1.64
N ALA A 153 0.73 4.13 1.01
CA ALA A 153 1.54 5.21 0.46
C ALA A 153 0.84 5.94 -0.68
N GLY A 154 0.15 5.22 -1.57
CA GLY A 154 -0.59 5.80 -2.67
C GLY A 154 -1.70 6.74 -2.19
N GLU A 155 -2.47 6.32 -1.19
CA GLU A 155 -3.50 7.15 -0.56
C GLU A 155 -2.90 8.38 0.14
N PHE A 156 -1.71 8.25 0.74
CA PHE A 156 -1.00 9.38 1.34
C PHE A 156 -0.52 10.39 0.29
N ILE A 157 0.08 9.91 -0.81
CA ILE A 157 0.54 10.75 -1.91
C ILE A 157 -0.64 11.54 -2.50
N ASP A 158 -1.78 10.89 -2.72
CA ASP A 158 -2.96 11.55 -3.29
C ASP A 158 -3.55 12.60 -2.33
N LEU A 159 -3.73 12.25 -1.06
CA LEU A 159 -4.41 13.12 -0.09
C LEU A 159 -3.52 14.24 0.45
N PHE A 160 -2.28 13.94 0.82
CA PHE A 160 -1.42 14.86 1.59
C PHE A 160 -0.31 15.49 0.77
N LEU A 161 0.12 14.88 -0.34
CA LEU A 161 1.07 15.50 -1.26
C LEU A 161 0.36 16.22 -2.41
N ARG A 162 -0.37 15.47 -3.26
CA ARG A 162 -1.13 16.02 -4.39
C ARG A 162 -2.23 16.98 -3.93
N GLY A 163 -2.92 16.65 -2.84
CA GLY A 163 -3.97 17.50 -2.26
C GLY A 163 -3.47 18.76 -1.53
N SER A 164 -2.16 18.91 -1.34
CA SER A 164 -1.59 20.02 -0.56
C SER A 164 -1.12 21.16 -1.45
N ASN A 165 -1.58 22.38 -1.15
CA ASN A 165 -1.11 23.61 -1.82
C ASN A 165 0.36 23.94 -1.54
N VAL A 166 0.96 23.33 -0.50
CA VAL A 166 2.39 23.50 -0.19
C VAL A 166 3.25 22.83 -1.24
N TYR A 167 2.89 21.60 -1.62
CA TYR A 167 3.65 20.77 -2.57
C TYR A 167 3.15 20.93 -4.00
N MET A 168 1.82 21.00 -4.19
CA MET A 168 1.17 21.28 -5.47
C MET A 168 0.75 22.75 -5.55
N ARG A 169 1.71 23.63 -5.81
CA ARG A 169 1.43 25.07 -5.96
C ARG A 169 0.52 25.32 -7.16
N SER A 170 -0.66 25.88 -6.89
CA SER A 170 -1.59 26.32 -7.92
C SER A 170 -1.12 27.65 -8.54
N ILE A 171 -1.14 27.76 -9.87
CA ILE A 171 -0.91 29.02 -10.57
C ILE A 171 -2.26 29.46 -11.13
N PHE A 172 -2.75 30.63 -10.70
CA PHE A 172 -4.08 31.17 -11.05
C PHE A 172 -5.28 30.25 -10.69
N GLY A 173 -5.18 29.46 -9.62
CA GLY A 173 -6.26 28.58 -9.18
C GLY A 173 -6.34 27.25 -9.94
N PHE A 174 -5.45 27.02 -10.91
CA PHE A 174 -5.29 25.73 -11.58
C PHE A 174 -3.99 25.05 -11.16
N THR A 175 -4.12 23.87 -10.55
CA THR A 175 -3.02 22.92 -10.38
C THR A 175 -2.86 22.14 -11.68
N MET A 176 -1.65 22.16 -12.27
CA MET A 176 -1.34 21.33 -13.44
C MET A 176 -0.82 19.98 -12.96
N ASP A 177 -1.67 18.96 -13.01
CA ASP A 177 -1.30 17.59 -12.64
C ASP A 177 -0.13 17.03 -13.44
N SER A 178 0.12 17.53 -14.66
CA SER A 178 1.27 17.13 -15.48
C SER A 178 2.63 17.50 -14.87
N LYS A 179 2.66 18.40 -13.87
CA LYS A 179 3.88 18.74 -13.13
C LYS A 179 4.04 17.96 -11.83
N ALA A 180 3.06 17.15 -11.44
CA ALA A 180 3.10 16.39 -10.19
C ALA A 180 4.37 15.55 -10.03
N PRO A 181 4.87 14.83 -11.05
CA PRO A 181 6.11 14.05 -10.93
C PRO A 181 7.31 14.90 -10.49
N GLN A 182 7.47 16.08 -11.08
CA GLN A 182 8.55 17.02 -10.77
C GLN A 182 8.36 17.67 -9.40
N LEU A 183 7.16 18.18 -9.11
CA LEU A 183 6.87 18.93 -7.88
C LEU A 183 6.92 18.04 -6.64
N LEU A 184 6.49 16.79 -6.77
CA LEU A 184 6.39 15.86 -5.64
C LEU A 184 7.66 15.04 -5.43
N ALA A 185 8.64 15.09 -6.34
CA ALA A 185 9.91 14.39 -6.20
C ALA A 185 10.65 14.80 -4.90
N ALA A 186 10.70 16.10 -4.59
CA ALA A 186 11.37 16.58 -3.39
C ALA A 186 10.75 16.08 -2.06
N PRO A 187 9.42 16.23 -1.81
CA PRO A 187 8.82 15.67 -0.59
C PRO A 187 8.84 14.14 -0.57
N ALA A 188 8.74 13.46 -1.72
CA ALA A 188 8.88 12.00 -1.79
C ALA A 188 10.30 11.54 -1.42
N ASN A 189 11.34 12.23 -1.93
CA ASN A 189 12.73 12.00 -1.55
C ASN A 189 12.90 12.16 -0.03
N HIS A 190 12.39 13.26 0.54
CA HIS A 190 12.46 13.49 1.99
C HIS A 190 11.86 12.35 2.82
N ILE A 191 10.68 11.86 2.44
CA ILE A 191 10.04 10.71 3.09
C ILE A 191 10.91 9.45 2.98
N LEU A 192 11.41 9.14 1.78
CA LEU A 192 12.23 7.96 1.54
C LEU A 192 13.54 7.98 2.35
N LEU A 193 14.21 9.14 2.42
CA LEU A 193 15.41 9.34 3.23
C LEU A 193 15.14 9.12 4.72
N ASN A 194 14.01 9.66 5.22
CA ASN A 194 13.60 9.49 6.62
C ASN A 194 13.25 8.03 6.93
N ILE A 195 12.54 7.32 6.03
CA ILE A 195 12.26 5.88 6.19
C ILE A 195 13.58 5.08 6.24
N HIS A 196 14.50 5.36 5.32
CA HIS A 196 15.76 4.63 5.22
C HIS A 196 16.62 4.81 6.49
N SER A 197 16.61 6.02 7.04
CA SER A 197 17.42 6.41 8.21
C SER A 197 16.77 6.06 9.55
N ASP A 198 15.54 5.53 9.57
CA ASP A 198 14.77 5.30 10.79
C ASP A 198 15.24 4.08 11.58
N LEU A 199 16.34 4.20 12.33
CA LEU A 199 16.95 3.08 13.04
C LEU A 199 16.06 2.42 14.12
N ALA A 200 14.92 3.02 14.47
CA ALA A 200 13.94 2.42 15.36
C ALA A 200 13.16 1.27 14.68
N LEU A 201 13.03 1.28 13.35
CA LEU A 201 12.45 0.17 12.60
C LEU A 201 13.50 -0.88 12.24
N PRO A 202 13.18 -2.19 12.34
CA PRO A 202 14.00 -3.26 11.79
C PRO A 202 14.34 -3.07 10.30
N GLN A 203 15.54 -3.49 9.88
CA GLN A 203 16.05 -3.21 8.54
C GLN A 203 15.15 -3.73 7.41
N ASP A 204 14.59 -4.94 7.57
CA ASP A 204 13.65 -5.56 6.62
C ASP A 204 12.35 -4.77 6.49
N GLN A 205 11.81 -4.27 7.61
CA GLN A 205 10.64 -3.40 7.64
C GLN A 205 10.93 -2.06 6.95
N ARG A 206 12.08 -1.44 7.22
CA ARG A 206 12.51 -0.21 6.53
C ARG A 206 12.62 -0.40 5.03
N HIS A 207 13.28 -1.48 4.59
CA HIS A 207 13.42 -1.78 3.17
C HIS A 207 12.05 -2.01 2.50
N THR A 208 11.14 -2.71 3.17
CA THR A 208 9.79 -2.97 2.66
C THR A 208 8.98 -1.69 2.55
N LEU A 209 9.03 -0.83 3.59
CA LEU A 209 8.32 0.45 3.62
C LEU A 209 8.86 1.43 2.57
N TYR A 210 10.18 1.50 2.44
CA TYR A 210 10.87 2.30 1.43
C TYR A 210 10.45 1.90 0.02
N ALA A 211 10.50 0.59 -0.29
CA ALA A 211 10.09 0.08 -1.59
C ALA A 211 8.59 0.33 -1.86
N ALA A 212 7.74 0.14 -0.85
CA ALA A 212 6.31 0.39 -0.96
C ALA A 212 5.98 1.85 -1.29
N PHE A 213 6.65 2.81 -0.64
CA PHE A 213 6.44 4.23 -0.92
C PHE A 213 6.91 4.61 -2.33
N TYR A 214 8.10 4.14 -2.75
CA TYR A 214 8.59 4.37 -4.11
C TYR A 214 7.65 3.78 -5.17
N ASN A 215 7.21 2.53 -5.00
CA ASN A 215 6.29 1.88 -5.94
C ASN A 215 4.93 2.59 -6.01
N ALA A 216 4.45 3.13 -4.89
CA ALA A 216 3.26 3.96 -4.89
C ALA A 216 3.48 5.26 -5.67
N PHE A 217 4.63 5.92 -5.49
CA PHE A 217 4.98 7.11 -6.25
C PHE A 217 5.05 6.82 -7.75
N ASP A 218 5.77 5.77 -8.16
CA ASP A 218 5.87 5.36 -9.57
C ASP A 218 4.47 5.15 -10.18
N ARG A 219 3.58 4.43 -9.47
CA ARG A 219 2.20 4.23 -9.91
C ARG A 219 1.41 5.54 -10.02
N GLN A 220 1.46 6.41 -9.01
CA GLN A 220 0.70 7.67 -9.00
C GLN A 220 1.25 8.72 -9.95
N MET A 221 2.49 8.55 -10.40
CA MET A 221 3.13 9.38 -11.44
C MET A 221 3.13 8.69 -12.81
N SER A 222 2.37 7.61 -12.99
CA SER A 222 2.27 6.89 -14.27
C SER A 222 3.62 6.47 -14.85
N GLY A 223 4.56 6.09 -13.98
CA GLY A 223 5.92 5.68 -14.34
C GLY A 223 6.93 6.82 -14.46
N GLU A 224 6.51 8.08 -14.35
CA GLU A 224 7.39 9.26 -14.40
C GLU A 224 8.13 9.45 -13.07
N THR A 225 9.24 8.74 -12.90
CA THR A 225 10.06 8.76 -11.67
C THR A 225 11.41 9.45 -11.81
N SER A 226 11.79 9.92 -13.01
CA SER A 226 13.13 10.44 -13.29
C SER A 226 13.60 11.54 -12.32
N TRP A 227 12.69 12.44 -11.93
CA TRP A 227 12.99 13.51 -10.96
C TRP A 227 13.29 12.98 -9.57
N LEU A 228 12.59 11.93 -9.13
CA LEU A 228 12.84 11.28 -7.85
C LEU A 228 14.12 10.43 -7.91
N ASP A 229 14.31 9.69 -8.99
CA ASP A 229 15.49 8.85 -9.22
C ASP A 229 16.79 9.67 -9.20
N GLU A 230 16.77 10.87 -9.79
CA GLU A 230 17.89 11.81 -9.76
C GLU A 230 18.24 12.26 -8.34
N LEU A 231 17.23 12.62 -7.53
CA LEU A 231 17.42 13.02 -6.13
C LEU A 231 17.98 11.86 -5.28
N LEU A 232 17.38 10.67 -5.39
CA LEU A 232 17.84 9.49 -4.67
C LEU A 232 19.28 9.12 -5.05
N SER A 233 19.61 9.16 -6.35
CA SER A 233 20.97 8.89 -6.83
C SER A 233 21.98 9.89 -6.30
N LYS A 234 21.63 11.18 -6.30
CA LYS A 234 22.48 12.25 -5.79
C LYS A 234 22.74 12.10 -4.28
N ASP A 235 21.73 11.66 -3.53
CA ASP A 235 21.82 11.45 -2.09
C ASP A 235 22.42 10.07 -1.73
N GLY A 236 22.71 9.21 -2.72
CA GLY A 236 23.34 7.90 -2.54
C GLY A 236 22.40 6.79 -2.08
N TYR A 237 21.09 6.96 -2.25
CA TYR A 237 20.06 6.00 -1.84
C TYR A 237 19.68 5.04 -2.98
N PRO A 238 19.26 3.80 -2.65
CA PRO A 238 18.89 2.82 -3.66
C PRO A 238 17.61 3.21 -4.39
N ILE A 239 17.58 3.00 -5.70
CA ILE A 239 16.35 3.06 -6.51
C ILE A 239 15.72 1.66 -6.53
N PRO A 240 14.52 1.46 -5.96
CA PRO A 240 13.83 0.17 -5.99
C PRO A 240 13.52 -0.29 -7.42
N GLN A 241 13.43 -1.61 -7.62
CA GLN A 241 12.93 -2.13 -8.89
C GLN A 241 11.45 -1.79 -9.04
N LYS A 242 11.10 -1.24 -10.21
CA LYS A 242 9.72 -0.94 -10.58
C LYS A 242 8.90 -2.24 -10.64
N SER A 243 7.67 -2.17 -10.12
CA SER A 243 6.74 -3.31 -10.05
C SER A 243 5.98 -3.52 -11.35
#